data_AF-A0A520TL32-F1
#
_entry.id   AF-A0A520TL32-F1
#
_cell.length_a   1.000
_cell.length_b   1.000
_cell.length_c   1.000
_cell.angle_alpha   90.00
_cell.angle_beta   90.00
_cell.angle_gamma   90.00
#
_symmetry.space_group_name_H-M   'P 1'
#
loop_
_entity.id
_entity.type
_entity.pdbx_description
1 polymer ?
#
loop_
_entity_poly.entity_id
_entity_poly.type
_entity_poly.pdbx_seq_one_letter_code
_entity_poly.pdbx_strand_id
1 'polypeptide(L)' 'KGKEEQRFDLGNWEEIEGVPFNKDSQSNIFCICEKLINHNTHTLFIGRVVKIINNESIDPLIYKDGNYL' A
#
# COMPACT_ATOMS: atom_id res chain seq x y z
N LYS A 1 19.50 -5.06 3.36
CA LYS A 1 19.23 -3.83 4.14
C LYS A 1 20.00 -2.69 3.50
N GLY A 2 19.36 -1.54 3.28
CA GLY A 2 19.96 -0.34 2.67
C GLY A 2 19.64 -0.12 1.17
N LYS A 3 18.68 -0.86 0.61
CA LYS A 3 18.22 -0.68 -0.79
C LYS A 3 16.69 -0.58 -0.89
N GLU A 4 16.02 -0.39 0.24
CA GLU A 4 14.57 -0.37 0.32
C GLU A 4 13.98 0.79 -0.50
N GLU A 5 14.65 1.95 -0.51
CA GLU A 5 14.28 3.11 -1.32
C GLU A 5 14.30 2.83 -2.83
N GLN A 6 15.20 1.94 -3.30
CA GLN A 6 15.33 1.61 -4.72
C GLN A 6 14.09 0.90 -5.30
N ARG A 7 13.17 0.45 -4.43
CA ARG A 7 11.89 -0.14 -4.86
C ARG A 7 10.97 0.87 -5.54
N PHE A 8 11.18 2.17 -5.27
CA PHE A 8 10.40 3.26 -5.82
C PHE A 8 11.05 3.85 -7.10
N ASP A 9 12.27 3.42 -7.45
CA ASP A 9 12.99 3.88 -8.65
C ASP A 9 12.43 3.27 -9.97
N LEU A 10 11.60 2.22 -9.86
CA LEU A 10 11.11 1.42 -10.99
C LEU A 10 9.58 1.34 -10.98
N GLY A 11 8.96 1.61 -12.13
CA GLY A 11 7.50 1.66 -12.28
C GLY A 11 6.94 3.08 -12.11
N ASN A 12 5.63 3.21 -12.00
CA ASN A 12 4.95 4.50 -11.89
C ASN A 12 4.66 4.85 -10.41
N TRP A 13 5.73 5.08 -9.65
CA TRP A 13 5.62 5.54 -8.26
C TRP A 13 5.58 7.06 -8.21
N GLU A 14 4.66 7.58 -7.41
CA GLU A 14 4.56 9.00 -7.08
C GLU A 14 4.61 9.14 -5.55
N GLU A 15 4.72 10.38 -5.07
CA GLU A 15 4.79 10.67 -3.64
C GLU A 15 3.75 11.73 -3.27
N ILE A 16 3.06 11.53 -2.15
CA ILE A 16 2.24 12.55 -1.50
C ILE A 16 2.74 12.69 -0.07
N GLU A 17 3.20 13.88 0.31
CA GLU A 17 3.63 14.21 1.68
C GLU A 17 4.68 13.22 2.24
N GLY A 18 5.64 12.79 1.43
CA GLY A 18 6.65 11.81 1.86
C GLY A 18 6.18 10.35 1.84
N VAL A 19 4.93 10.08 1.41
CA VAL A 19 4.38 8.72 1.31
C VAL A 19 4.39 8.25 -0.15
N PRO A 20 5.21 7.27 -0.52
CA PRO A 20 5.23 6.73 -1.87
C PRO A 20 3.98 5.88 -2.13
N PHE A 21 3.42 5.99 -3.32
CA PHE A 21 2.28 5.20 -3.78
C PHE A 21 2.43 4.83 -5.26
N ASN A 22 1.88 3.69 -5.67
CA ASN A 22 1.95 3.25 -7.05
C ASN A 22 0.72 3.77 -7.80
N LYS A 23 0.93 4.68 -8.74
CA LYS A 23 -0.12 5.34 -9.50
C LYS A 23 -0.93 4.39 -10.38
N ASP A 24 -0.36 3.26 -10.77
CA ASP A 24 -1.04 2.26 -11.61
C ASP A 24 -1.89 1.27 -10.77
N SER A 25 -1.84 1.34 -9.44
CA SER A 25 -2.66 0.48 -8.57
C SER A 25 -4.15 0.76 -8.77
N GLN A 26 -5.00 -0.27 -8.70
CA GLN A 26 -6.45 -0.12 -8.83
C GLN A 26 -7.01 0.90 -7.83
N SER A 27 -6.50 0.91 -6.60
CA SER A 27 -6.84 1.88 -5.58
C SER A 27 -5.65 2.19 -4.67
N ASN A 28 -5.49 3.46 -4.31
CA ASN A 28 -4.53 3.93 -3.31
C ASN A 28 -5.32 4.53 -2.13
N ILE A 29 -5.09 4.04 -0.92
CA ILE A 29 -5.79 4.47 0.30
C ILE A 29 -4.76 5.06 1.25
N PHE A 30 -4.89 6.34 1.56
CA PHE A 30 -3.99 7.06 2.45
C PHE A 30 -4.63 7.19 3.82
N CYS A 31 -3.89 6.83 4.86
CA CYS A 31 -4.38 6.74 6.22
C CYS A 31 -3.43 7.43 7.21
N ILE A 32 -4.01 8.02 8.26
CA ILE A 32 -3.27 8.36 9.48
C ILE A 32 -3.42 7.18 10.45
N CYS A 33 -2.30 6.64 10.94
CA CYS A 33 -2.33 5.56 11.92
C CYS A 33 -2.78 6.09 13.29
N GLU A 34 -3.91 5.59 13.80
CA GLU A 34 -4.49 6.04 15.08
C GLU A 34 -4.22 5.05 16.21
N LYS A 35 -4.02 3.77 15.90
CA LYS A 35 -3.81 2.74 16.92
C LYS A 35 -2.90 1.62 16.44
N LEU A 36 -2.02 1.19 17.33
CA LEU A 36 -1.20 0.00 17.19
C LEU A 36 -1.59 -1.01 18.28
N ILE A 37 -1.82 -2.26 17.89
CA ILE A 37 -2.14 -3.35 18.81
C ILE A 37 -1.13 -4.47 18.58
N ASN A 38 -0.26 -4.73 19.55
CA ASN A 38 0.66 -5.86 19.47
C ASN A 38 -0.10 -7.18 19.66
N HIS A 39 0.11 -8.12 18.76
CA HIS A 39 -0.49 -9.45 18.79
C HIS A 39 0.53 -10.52 18.38
N ASN A 40 1.20 -11.09 19.39
CA ASN A 40 2.24 -12.10 19.21
C ASN A 40 3.34 -11.62 18.25
N THR A 41 3.43 -12.21 17.05
CA THR A 41 4.46 -11.93 16.05
C THR A 41 4.12 -10.74 15.14
N HIS A 42 2.90 -10.18 15.23
CA HIS A 42 2.42 -9.12 14.35
C HIS A 42 1.84 -7.95 15.15
N THR A 43 1.78 -6.77 14.54
CA THR A 43 1.08 -5.59 15.09
C THR A 43 -0.07 -5.24 14.16
N LEU A 44 -1.28 -5.09 14.71
CA LEU A 44 -2.41 -4.54 13.97
C LEU A 44 -2.31 -3.01 13.95
N PHE A 45 -2.37 -2.43 12.77
CA PHE A 45 -2.39 -0.98 12.55
C PHE A 45 -3.81 -0.58 12.16
N ILE A 46 -4.44 0.30 12.95
CA ILE A 46 -5.75 0.86 12.64
C ILE A 46 -5.54 2.27 12.10
N GLY A 47 -5.84 2.46 10.81
CA GLY A 47 -5.68 3.73 10.12
C GLY A 47 -7.02 4.40 9.83
N ARG A 48 -7.12 5.71 10.09
CA ARG A 48 -8.23 6.53 9.60
C ARG A 48 -7.92 7.02 8.19
N VAL A 49 -8.80 6.71 7.25
CA VAL A 49 -8.68 7.14 5.85
C VAL A 49 -8.78 8.66 5.76
N VAL A 50 -7.83 9.28 5.06
CA VAL A 50 -7.79 10.72 4.80
C VAL A 50 -7.90 11.07 3.32
N LYS A 51 -7.52 10.14 2.43
CA LYS A 51 -7.62 10.31 0.98
C LYS A 51 -7.72 8.96 0.29
N ILE A 52 -8.43 8.94 -0.84
CA ILE A 52 -8.53 7.77 -1.74
C ILE A 52 -8.27 8.26 -3.16
N ILE A 53 -7.52 7.47 -3.94
CA ILE A 53 -7.38 7.62 -5.39
C ILE A 53 -7.75 6.28 -6.02
N ASN A 54 -8.70 6.28 -6.94
CA ASN A 54 -9.14 5.08 -7.65
C ASN A 54 -8.84 5.24 -9.14
N ASN A 55 -8.33 4.18 -9.76
CA ASN A 55 -8.24 4.06 -11.20
C ASN A 55 -9.53 3.40 -11.75
N GLU A 56 -9.84 3.67 -13.02
CA GLU A 56 -11.09 3.21 -13.65
C GLU A 56 -11.09 1.71 -13.97
N SER A 57 -9.91 1.10 -14.11
CA SER A 57 -9.77 -0.33 -14.40
C SER A 57 -10.05 -1.16 -13.14
N ILE A 58 -10.97 -2.13 -13.27
CA ILE A 58 -11.25 -3.12 -12.22
C ILE A 58 -10.66 -4.44 -12.67
N ASP A 59 -9.44 -4.71 -12.22
CA ASP A 59 -8.71 -5.96 -12.46
C ASP A 59 -7.81 -6.24 -11.24
N PRO A 60 -8.41 -6.72 -10.12
CA PRO A 60 -7.67 -6.89 -8.88
C PRO A 60 -6.74 -8.10 -8.97
N LEU A 61 -5.48 -7.92 -8.58
CA LEU A 61 -4.56 -9.04 -8.41
C LEU A 61 -5.01 -9.92 -7.24
N ILE A 62 -5.35 -11.18 -7.53
CA ILE A 62 -5.79 -12.14 -6.51
C ILE A 62 -4.66 -13.09 -6.18
N TYR A 63 -4.46 -13.36 -4.89
CA TYR A 63 -3.54 -14.39 -4.41
C TYR A 63 -4.31 -15.47 -3.66
N LYS A 64 -4.22 -16.71 -4.15
CA LYS A 64 -4.91 -17.88 -3.58
C LYS A 64 -4.08 -19.14 -3.78
N ASP A 65 -4.10 -20.03 -2.79
CA ASP A 65 -3.42 -21.33 -2.84
C ASP A 65 -1.95 -21.23 -3.26
N GLY A 66 -1.27 -20.19 -2.78
CA GLY A 66 0.14 -19.95 -3.06
C GLY A 66 0.45 -19.31 -4.42
N ASN A 67 -0.57 -18.97 -5.22
CA ASN A 67 -0.40 -18.49 -6.60
C ASN A 67 -1.18 -17.21 -6.89
N TYR A 68 -0.71 -16.44 -7.87
CA TYR A 68 -1.49 -15.37 -8.50
C TYR A 68 -2.50 -15.96 -9.47
N LEU A 69 -3.70 -15.39 -9.49
CA LEU A 69 -4.78 -15.74 -10.41
C LEU A 69 -4.99 -14.63 -11.44
#